data_AF-A0A1T5BPI9-F1
#
_entry.id   AF-A0A1T5BPI9-F1
#
_cell.length_a   1.000
_cell.length_b   1.000
_cell.length_c   1.000
_cell.angle_alpha   90.00
_cell.angle_beta   90.00
_cell.angle_gamma   90.00
#
_symmetry.space_group_name_H-M   'P 1'
#
loop_
_entity.id
_entity.type
_entity.pdbx_description
1 polymer ?
#
loop_
_entity_poly.entity_id
_entity_poly.type
_entity_poly.pdbx_seq_one_letter_code
_entity_poly.pdbx_strand_id
1 'polypeptide(L)'
;MISIVIIGILSIMTIYYSFKLIKIDKSRGDGVVSIIAFSTIVNILPVNTHIRGILIISILSLAIFLCRMSFKNIEIEKKEKLGIVEENNLKE
;
A
#
# COMPACT_ATOMS: atom_id res chain seq x y z
N MET A 1 23.90 7.61 6.98
CA MET A 1 23.75 7.64 5.50
C MET A 1 22.90 6.47 4.99
N ILE A 2 23.19 5.22 5.35
CA ILE A 2 22.43 4.03 4.90
C ILE A 2 20.91 4.16 5.15
N SER A 3 20.49 4.60 6.34
CA SER A 3 19.06 4.74 6.65
C SER A 3 18.33 5.75 5.76
N ILE A 4 19.01 6.81 5.31
CA ILE A 4 18.43 7.82 4.41
C ILE A 4 18.21 7.23 3.02
N VAL A 5 19.19 6.44 2.54
CA VAL A 5 19.08 5.73 1.25
C VAL A 5 17.92 4.73 1.28
N ILE A 6 17.79 3.96 2.36
CA ILE A 6 16.68 3.00 2.55
C ILE A 6 15.33 3.73 2.54
N ILE A 7 15.21 4.83 3.28
CA ILE A 7 13.97 5.62 3.32
C ILE A 7 13.64 6.16 1.92
N GLY A 8 14.64 6.62 1.16
CA GLY A 8 14.44 7.08 -0.22
C GLY A 8 13.89 5.99 -1.14
N ILE A 9 14.52 4.80 -1.13
CA ILE A 9 14.07 3.65 -1.94
C ILE A 9 12.65 3.23 -1.55
N LEU A 10 12.37 3.11 -0.25
CA LEU A 10 11.05 2.75 0.25
C LEU A 10 10.00 3.79 -0.15
N SER A 11 10.32 5.08 -0.06
CA SER A 11 9.39 6.15 -0.43
C SER A 11 9.00 6.07 -1.91
N ILE A 12 9.97 5.86 -2.81
CA ILE A 12 9.72 5.70 -4.24
C ILE A 12 8.85 4.47 -4.50
N MET A 13 9.16 3.33 -3.88
CA MET A 13 8.38 2.10 -4.01
C MET A 13 6.94 2.29 -3.54
N THR A 14 6.74 2.90 -2.37
CA THR A 14 5.42 3.14 -1.80
C THR A 14 4.57 4.03 -2.71
N ILE A 15 5.16 5.11 -3.26
CA ILE A 15 4.47 5.99 -4.22
C ILE A 15 4.05 5.19 -5.46
N TYR A 16 4.96 4.42 -6.04
CA TYR A 16 4.68 3.61 -7.22
C TYR A 16 3.54 2.61 -7.00
N TYR A 17 3.57 1.86 -5.91
CA TYR A 17 2.51 0.89 -5.59
C TYR A 17 1.18 1.56 -5.28
N SER A 18 1.18 2.72 -4.63
CA SER A 18 -0.04 3.47 -4.30
C SER A 18 -0.71 4.01 -5.56
N PHE A 19 0.05 4.61 -6.48
CA PHE A 19 -0.47 5.05 -7.78
C PHE A 19 -1.05 3.88 -8.58
N LYS A 20 -0.33 2.76 -8.61
CA LYS A 20 -0.81 1.55 -9.28
C LYS A 20 -2.09 1.03 -8.63
N LEU A 21 -2.23 1.11 -7.30
CA LEU A 21 -3.40 0.63 -6.58
C LEU A 21 -4.61 1.53 -6.85
N ILE A 22 -4.45 2.86 -6.78
CA ILE A 22 -5.50 3.84 -7.07
C ILE A 22 -6.09 3.63 -8.46
N LYS A 23 -5.25 3.28 -9.46
CA LYS A 23 -5.70 3.01 -10.82
C LYS A 23 -6.62 1.79 -10.94
N ILE A 24 -6.49 0.82 -10.03
CA ILE A 24 -7.28 -0.41 -10.03
C ILE A 24 -8.47 -0.32 -9.07
N ASP A 25 -8.24 0.19 -7.87
CA ASP A 25 -9.22 0.35 -6.80
C ASP A 25 -8.90 1.62 -6.02
N LYS A 26 -9.68 2.68 -6.32
CA LYS A 26 -9.50 4.01 -5.74
C LYS A 26 -9.71 4.00 -4.21
N SER A 27 -10.69 3.25 -3.70
CA SER A 27 -11.00 3.23 -2.27
C SER A 27 -9.86 2.64 -1.45
N ARG A 28 -9.29 1.53 -1.92
CA ARG A 28 -8.11 0.92 -1.26
C ARG A 28 -6.87 1.77 -1.41
N GLY A 29 -6.71 2.42 -2.57
CA GLY A 29 -5.66 3.39 -2.84
C GLY A 29 -5.67 4.58 -1.86
N ASP A 30 -6.82 5.20 -1.66
CA ASP A 30 -6.99 6.33 -0.75
C ASP A 30 -6.66 5.96 0.71
N GLY A 31 -7.00 4.73 1.13
CA GLY A 31 -6.62 4.20 2.43
C GLY A 31 -5.10 4.12 2.62
N VAL A 32 -4.35 3.62 1.63
CA VAL A 32 -2.89 3.56 1.71
C VAL A 32 -2.26 4.95 1.67
N VAL A 33 -2.80 5.86 0.85
CA VAL A 33 -2.34 7.26 0.81
C VAL A 33 -2.54 7.96 2.14
N SER A 34 -3.65 7.70 2.85
CA SER A 34 -3.89 8.25 4.19
C SER A 34 -2.82 7.81 5.21
N ILE A 35 -2.35 6.56 5.13
CA ILE A 35 -1.28 6.02 5.97
C ILE A 35 0.07 6.71 5.67
N ILE A 36 0.35 7.00 4.40
CA ILE A 36 1.54 7.75 4.00
C ILE A 36 1.45 9.19 4.48
N ALA A 37 0.28 9.83 4.34
CA ALA A 37 0.07 11.18 4.86
C ALA A 37 0.34 11.26 6.37
N PHE A 38 -0.05 10.21 7.12
CA PHE A 38 0.26 10.07 8.54
C PHE A 38 1.77 10.00 8.83
N SER A 39 2.60 9.45 7.94
CA SER A 39 4.06 9.45 8.13
C SER A 39 4.62 10.88 8.15
N THR A 40 4.00 11.82 7.43
CA THR A 40 4.35 13.24 7.44
C THR A 40 4.11 13.85 8.82
N ILE A 41 3.02 13.47 9.49
CA ILE A 41 2.70 13.91 10.86
C ILE A 41 3.73 13.35 11.84
N VAL A 42 4.11 12.08 11.68
CA VAL A 42 5.18 11.45 12.47
C VAL A 42 6.51 12.19 12.37
N ASN A 43 6.76 12.89 11.25
CA ASN A 43 7.97 13.69 11.08
C ASN A 43 8.01 14.95 11.96
N ILE A 44 6.85 15.45 12.38
CA ILE A 44 6.68 16.69 13.18
C ILE A 44 6.73 16.39 14.68
N LEU A 45 6.55 15.12 15.10
CA LEU A 45 6.62 14.77 16.51
C LEU A 45 8.02 15.01 17.09
N PRO A 46 8.12 15.52 18.34
CA PRO A 46 9.39 15.77 19.04
C PRO A 46 10.00 14.45 19.57
N VAL A 47 10.19 13.48 18.69
CA VAL A 47 10.81 12.19 19.00
C VAL A 47 12.28 12.19 18.59
N ASN A 48 13.07 11.35 19.26
CA ASN A 48 14.46 11.12 18.87
C ASN A 48 14.55 10.74 17.38
N THR A 49 15.51 11.34 16.67
CA THR A 49 15.73 11.15 15.23
C THR A 49 15.93 9.68 14.83
N HIS A 50 16.52 8.86 15.71
CA HIS A 50 16.67 7.43 15.48
C HIS A 50 15.33 6.69 15.53
N ILE A 51 14.50 7.00 16.53
CA ILE A 51 13.15 6.43 16.69
C ILE A 51 12.26 6.87 15.52
N ARG A 52 12.35 8.14 15.13
CA ARG A 52 11.65 8.69 13.97
C ARG A 52 11.99 7.96 12.68
N GLY A 53 13.27 7.68 12.44
CA GLY A 53 13.70 6.91 11.27
C GLY A 53 13.09 5.50 11.24
N ILE A 54 13.08 4.80 12.38
CA ILE A 54 12.46 3.47 12.51
C ILE A 54 10.95 3.55 12.24
N LEU A 55 10.26 4.53 12.82
CA LEU A 55 8.81 4.70 12.61
C LEU A 55 8.48 4.95 11.13
N ILE A 56 9.24 5.81 10.45
CA ILE A 56 9.04 6.08 9.02
C ILE A 56 9.26 4.80 8.20
N ILE A 57 10.34 4.05 8.47
CA ILE A 57 10.61 2.77 7.79
C ILE A 57 9.46 1.78 8.01
N SER A 58 8.96 1.67 9.24
CA SER A 58 7.84 0.78 9.58
C SER A 58 6.56 1.17 8.85
N ILE A 59 6.22 2.46 8.81
CA ILE A 59 5.02 2.96 8.12
C ILE A 59 5.11 2.70 6.61
N LEU A 60 6.26 3.00 5.99
CA LEU A 60 6.47 2.75 4.56
C LEU A 60 6.41 1.25 4.24
N SER A 61 6.99 0.41 5.09
CA SER A 61 6.94 -1.05 4.93
C SER A 61 5.51 -1.59 5.04
N LEU A 62 4.74 -1.07 6.00
CA LEU A 62 3.33 -1.42 6.18
C LEU A 62 2.49 -0.98 4.97
N ALA A 63 2.71 0.23 4.46
CA ALA A 63 2.01 0.73 3.28
C ALA A 63 2.27 -0.16 2.04
N ILE A 64 3.52 -0.57 1.81
CA ILE A 64 3.86 -1.50 0.72
C ILE A 64 3.16 -2.85 0.93
N PHE A 65 3.16 -3.38 2.15
CA PHE A 65 2.50 -4.65 2.47
C PHE A 65 0.99 -4.59 2.21
N LEU A 66 0.33 -3.52 2.66
CA LEU A 66 -1.10 -3.29 2.41
C LEU A 66 -1.42 -3.13 0.92
N CYS A 67 -0.56 -2.44 0.16
CA CYS A 67 -0.68 -2.39 -1.29
C CYS A 67 -0.64 -3.79 -1.91
N ARG A 68 0.35 -4.60 -1.56
CA ARG A 68 0.49 -5.99 -2.07
C ARG A 68 -0.71 -6.85 -1.71
N MET A 69 -1.17 -6.78 -0.46
CA MET A 69 -2.35 -7.51 -0.02
C MET A 69 -3.62 -7.06 -0.76
N SER A 70 -3.75 -5.76 -1.01
CA SER A 70 -4.86 -5.22 -1.79
C SER A 70 -4.86 -5.73 -3.23
N PHE A 71 -3.70 -5.76 -3.90
CA PHE A 71 -3.59 -6.36 -5.24
C PHE A 71 -3.97 -7.84 -5.25
N LYS A 72 -3.47 -8.62 -4.27
CA LYS A 72 -3.81 -10.04 -4.14
C LYS A 72 -5.30 -10.25 -3.94
N ASN A 73 -5.93 -9.45 -3.08
CA ASN A 73 -7.37 -9.53 -2.85
C ASN A 73 -8.17 -9.16 -4.11
N ILE A 74 -7.75 -8.15 -4.88
CA ILE A 74 -8.39 -7.81 -6.15
C ILE A 74 -8.26 -8.96 -7.17
N GLU A 75 -7.11 -9.63 -7.21
CA GLU A 75 -6.91 -10.79 -8.09
C GLU A 75 -7.83 -11.96 -7.71
N ILE A 76 -7.98 -12.24 -6.42
CA ILE A 76 -8.91 -13.26 -5.91
C ILE A 76 -10.35 -12.89 -6.27
N GLU A 77 -10.76 -11.65 -5.99
CA GLU A 77 -12.12 -11.17 -6.28
C GLU A 77 -12.45 -11.25 -7.78
N LYS A 78 -11.47 -10.97 -8.66
CA LYS A 78 -11.64 -11.15 -10.11
C LYS A 78 -11.81 -12.61 -10.51
N LYS A 79 -11.03 -13.53 -9.92
CA LYS A 79 -11.13 -14.98 -10.19
C LYS A 79 -12.46 -15.54 -9.72
N GLU A 80 -12.94 -15.10 -8.56
CA GLU A 80 -14.23 -15.51 -8.01
C GLU A 80 -15.40 -15.00 -8.86
N LYS A 81 -15.36 -13.73 -9.31
CA LYS A 81 -16.34 -13.18 -10.25
C LYS A 81 -16.37 -13.92 -11.59
N LEU A 82 -15.22 -14.30 -12.13
CA LEU A 82 -15.15 -15.09 -13.37
C LEU A 82 -15.76 -16.49 -13.21
N GLY A 83 -15.46 -17.18 -12.10
CA GLY A 83 -16.04 -18.50 -11.83
C GLY A 83 -17.58 -18.47 -11.70
N ILE A 84 -18.12 -17.42 -11.06
CA ILE A 84 -19.59 -17.23 -10.96
C ILE A 84 -20.22 -16.96 -12.33
N VAL A 85 -19.54 -16.20 -13.21
CA VAL A 85 -20.05 -15.94 -14.57
C VAL A 85 -20.03 -17.20 -15.43
N GLU A 86 -18.99 -18.02 -15.36
CA GLU A 86 -18.96 -19.32 -16.07
C GLU A 86 -20.03 -20.28 -15.55
N GLU A 87 -20.24 -20.37 -14.24
CA GLU A 87 -21.25 -21.24 -13.66
C GLU A 87 -22.67 -20.82 -14.04
N ASN A 88 -22.93 -19.52 -14.17
CA ASN A 88 -24.23 -19.02 -14.63
C ASN A 88 -24.45 -19.26 -16.14
N ASN A 89 -23.43 -19.09 -16.99
CA ASN A 89 -23.56 -19.38 -18.43
C ASN A 89 -23.67 -20.88 -18.75
N LEU A 90 -23.23 -21.77 -17.85
CA LEU A 90 -23.39 -23.22 -17.97
C LEU A 90 -24.76 -23.74 -17.51
N LYS A 91 -25.56 -22.89 -16.86
CA LYS A 91 -26.90 -23.21 -16.35
C LYS A 91 -28.05 -22.67 -17.22
N GLU A 92 -27.76 -21.84 -18.22
CA GLU A 92 -28.68 -21.49 -19.34
C GLU A 92 -28.53 -22.48 -20.50
#